data_AF-A0A7R6P7Z7-F1
#
_entry.id   AF-A0A7R6P7Z7-F1
#
_cell.length_a   1.000
_cell.length_b   1.000
_cell.length_c   1.000
_cell.angle_alpha   90.00
_cell.angle_beta   90.00
_cell.angle_gamma   90.00
#
_symmetry.space_group_name_H-M   'P 1'
#
loop_
_entity.id
_entity.type
_entity.pdbx_description
1 polymer ?
#
loop_
_entity_poly.entity_id
_entity_poly.type
_entity_poly.pdbx_seq_one_letter_code
_entity_poly.pdbx_strand_id
1 'polypeptide(L)'
;MLDEVPLRKHKVLKVFILFLLPAGLIRNKDVTTLPVLGLDAVARPVFIVSVLVILIVCSSLSVTYSAFQYRLLFNKQQVLVQQWDEFQVEWGQLLLEQSALGTNNRVEQVARKQLKMMTPQPAMIEIVQYER
;
A
#
# COMPACT_ATOMS: atom_id res chain seq x y z
N MET A 1 -10.85 22.31 5.57
CA MET A 1 -11.42 21.73 6.80
C MET A 1 -10.46 20.65 7.25
N LEU A 2 -9.52 21.04 8.14
CA LEU A 2 -8.67 20.28 9.09
C LEU A 2 -8.18 18.88 8.66
N ASP A 3 -6.89 18.59 8.56
CA ASP A 3 -5.99 18.61 9.71
C ASP A 3 -4.51 18.69 9.26
N GLU A 4 -3.90 19.84 9.48
CA GLU A 4 -2.45 20.06 9.37
C GLU A 4 -1.78 19.34 10.55
N VAL A 5 -1.21 18.15 10.32
CA VAL A 5 -0.45 17.45 11.37
C VAL A 5 0.82 18.27 11.65
N PRO A 6 0.92 18.99 12.79
CA PRO A 6 2.09 19.81 13.06
C PRO A 6 3.14 18.86 13.64
N LEU A 7 3.94 18.29 12.73
CA LEU A 7 5.12 17.52 13.07
C LEU A 7 6.08 18.44 13.82
N ARG A 8 5.99 18.35 15.14
CA ARG A 8 6.84 18.95 16.17
C ARG A 8 8.27 18.41 16.10
N LYS A 9 8.90 18.44 14.91
CA LYS A 9 10.30 18.09 14.65
C LYS A 9 11.26 19.00 15.41
N HIS A 10 10.84 20.22 15.74
CA HIS A 10 11.66 21.16 16.50
C HIS A 10 11.87 20.81 17.98
N LYS A 11 11.00 19.99 18.62
CA LYS A 11 11.23 19.61 20.03
C LYS A 11 12.25 18.47 20.18
N VAL A 12 12.22 17.47 19.30
CA VAL A 12 13.19 16.36 19.31
C VAL A 12 14.61 16.84 18.97
N LEU A 13 14.76 17.79 18.04
CA LEU A 13 16.05 18.39 17.72
C LEU A 13 16.59 19.26 18.87
N LYS A 14 15.72 19.98 19.59
CA LYS A 14 16.11 20.78 20.78
C LYS A 14 16.57 19.91 21.95
N VAL A 15 15.89 18.78 22.19
CA VAL A 15 16.30 17.81 23.23
C VAL A 15 17.66 17.19 22.88
N PHE A 16 17.92 16.93 21.59
CA PHE A 16 19.21 16.44 21.10
C PHE A 16 20.36 17.43 21.34
N ILE A 17 20.16 18.72 21.04
CA ILE A 17 21.18 19.77 21.22
C ILE A 17 21.42 20.06 22.72
N LEU A 18 20.39 19.99 23.56
CA LEU A 18 20.51 20.22 25.01
C LEU A 18 21.21 19.05 25.74
N PHE A 19 21.09 17.83 25.23
CA PHE A 19 21.71 16.63 25.82
C PHE A 19 23.17 16.42 25.38
N LEU A 20 23.61 17.10 24.30
CA LEU A 20 24.94 16.93 23.68
C LEU A 20 26.02 17.87 24.22
N LEU A 21 25.72 18.70 25.22
CA LEU A 21 26.69 19.66 25.77
C LEU A 21 27.35 19.08 27.03
N PRO A 22 28.50 18.39 26.94
CA PRO A 22 29.30 18.14 28.11
C PRO A 22 29.91 19.49 28.51
N ALA A 23 29.45 20.06 29.61
CA ALA A 23 30.10 21.22 30.24
C ALA A 23 31.51 20.87 30.83
N GLY A 24 32.16 19.84 30.30
CA GLY A 24 33.54 19.41 30.58
C GLY A 24 34.50 20.04 29.58
N LEU A 25 34.60 21.36 29.70
CA LEU A 25 35.58 22.26 29.11
C LEU A 25 36.99 21.64 29.04
N ILE A 26 37.68 21.91 27.94
CA ILE A 26 39.15 21.91 27.77
C ILE A 26 39.90 21.74 29.11
N ARG A 27 40.29 20.51 29.45
CA ARG A 27 41.34 20.29 30.45
C ARG A 27 42.26 19.18 29.98
N ASN A 28 43.30 19.61 29.28
CA ASN A 28 44.55 18.86 29.19
C ASN A 28 45.07 18.70 30.63
N LYS A 29 45.19 17.47 31.08
CA LYS A 29 45.95 17.14 32.28
C LYS A 29 46.63 15.80 32.06
N ASP A 30 47.78 15.93 31.41
CA ASP A 30 49.00 15.17 31.64
C ASP A 30 48.90 13.65 31.51
N VAL A 31 49.49 13.18 30.40
CA VAL A 31 49.82 11.81 30.07
C VAL A 31 50.79 11.24 31.12
N THR A 32 50.35 10.92 32.34
CA THR A 32 51.05 10.04 33.32
C THR A 32 50.29 9.99 34.64
N THR A 33 49.59 8.88 34.93
CA THR A 33 49.49 8.22 36.25
C THR A 33 48.56 7.00 36.16
N LEU A 34 48.89 5.97 36.93
CA LEU A 34 48.35 4.59 36.97
C LEU A 34 46.82 4.47 37.19
N PRO A 35 46.22 3.28 37.00
CA PRO A 35 44.80 3.10 36.67
C PRO A 35 43.94 3.23 37.92
N VAL A 36 43.45 4.43 38.21
CA VAL A 36 42.49 4.64 39.29
C VAL A 36 41.20 5.14 38.67
N LEU A 37 40.15 4.34 38.84
CA LEU A 37 38.70 4.62 38.77
C LEU A 37 38.33 6.13 38.71
N GLY A 38 38.58 6.78 37.58
CA GLY A 38 38.14 8.14 37.34
C GLY A 38 36.69 8.11 36.86
N LEU A 39 35.78 8.74 37.62
CA LEU A 39 34.40 8.98 37.15
C LEU A 39 34.40 9.63 35.74
N ASP A 40 35.45 10.38 35.41
CA ASP A 40 35.69 11.03 34.13
C ASP A 40 36.08 10.05 33.01
N ALA A 41 36.82 8.98 33.31
CA ALA A 41 37.15 7.92 32.35
C ALA A 41 35.93 7.05 32.01
N VAL A 42 35.01 6.87 32.98
CA VAL A 42 33.74 6.15 32.79
C VAL A 42 32.69 7.04 32.12
N ALA A 43 32.74 8.36 32.33
CA ALA A 43 31.78 9.31 31.74
C ALA A 43 31.81 9.33 30.20
N ARG A 44 32.99 9.22 29.58
CA ARG A 44 33.12 9.20 28.11
C ARG A 44 32.40 8.01 27.44
N PRO A 45 32.68 6.75 27.80
CA PRO A 45 31.99 5.60 27.20
C PRO A 45 30.50 5.58 27.59
N VAL A 46 30.14 5.96 28.82
CA VAL A 46 28.73 6.02 29.24
C VAL A 46 27.94 7.03 28.40
N PHE A 47 28.52 8.18 28.07
CA PHE A 47 27.88 9.15 27.18
C PHE A 47 27.65 8.59 25.77
N ILE A 48 28.65 7.92 25.19
CA ILE A 48 28.54 7.30 23.86
C ILE A 48 27.45 6.22 23.84
N VAL A 49 27.44 5.35 24.86
CA VAL A 49 26.43 4.28 24.97
C VAL A 49 25.04 4.88 25.17
N SER A 50 24.90 5.92 26.00
CA SER A 50 23.62 6.61 26.22
C SER A 50 23.06 7.21 24.92
N VAL A 51 23.89 7.91 24.14
CA VAL A 51 23.51 8.45 22.82
C VAL A 51 23.10 7.32 21.87
N LEU A 52 23.84 6.22 21.84
CA LEU A 52 23.53 5.07 20.98
C LEU A 52 22.18 4.45 21.34
N VAL A 53 21.89 4.27 22.64
CA VAL A 53 20.60 3.76 23.13
C VAL A 53 19.46 4.68 22.70
N ILE A 54 19.62 6.00 22.86
CA ILE A 54 18.61 6.98 22.44
C ILE A 54 18.37 6.91 20.93
N LEU A 55 19.43 6.73 20.14
CA LEU A 55 19.33 6.61 18.69
C LEU A 55 18.54 5.36 18.29
N ILE A 56 18.82 4.22 18.94
CA ILE A 56 18.09 2.95 18.70
C ILE A 56 16.61 3.09 19.08
N VAL A 57 16.31 3.70 20.22
CA VAL A 57 14.92 3.93 20.66
C VAL A 57 14.20 4.84 19.66
N CYS A 58 14.82 5.94 19.25
CA CYS A 58 14.26 6.84 18.24
C CYS A 58 14.01 6.11 16.91
N SER A 59 14.94 5.26 16.48
CA SER A 59 14.82 4.46 15.27
C SER A 59 13.63 3.50 15.35
N SER A 60 13.51 2.75 16.45
CA SER A 60 12.41 1.81 16.68
C SER A 60 11.03 2.48 16.67
N LEU A 61 10.91 3.64 17.33
CA LEU A 61 9.68 4.43 17.32
C LEU A 61 9.35 4.95 15.91
N SER A 62 10.36 5.43 15.18
CA SER A 62 10.19 5.93 13.81
C SER A 62 9.67 4.84 12.86
N VAL A 63 10.26 3.65 12.91
CA VAL A 63 9.85 2.49 12.11
C VAL A 63 8.42 2.06 12.45
N THR A 64 8.09 1.98 13.75
CA THR A 64 6.74 1.60 14.20
C THR A 64 5.70 2.61 13.75
N TYR A 65 6.01 3.91 13.82
CA TYR A 65 5.12 4.98 13.36
C TYR A 65 4.89 4.90 11.84
N SER A 66 5.94 4.61 11.06
CA SER A 66 5.83 4.41 9.62
C SER A 66 4.93 3.22 9.29
N ALA A 67 5.07 2.10 9.99
CA ALA A 67 4.23 0.92 9.81
C ALA A 67 2.75 1.18 10.14
N PHE A 68 2.48 1.98 11.18
CA PHE A 68 1.11 2.35 11.54
C PHE A 68 0.46 3.23 10.46
N GLN A 69 1.18 4.24 9.96
CA GLN A 69 0.70 5.09 8.86
C GLN A 69 0.47 4.30 7.57
N TYR A 70 1.35 3.34 7.27
CA TYR A 70 1.20 2.47 6.11
C TYR A 70 -0.12 1.67 6.18
N ARG A 71 -0.46 1.10 7.35
CA ARG A 71 -1.73 0.37 7.54
C ARG A 71 -2.96 1.26 7.33
N LEU A 72 -2.89 2.52 7.76
CA LEU A 72 -3.99 3.47 7.60
C LEU A 72 -4.24 3.85 6.13
N LEU A 73 -3.15 4.11 5.38
CA LEU A 73 -3.23 4.41 3.94
C LEU A 73 -3.68 3.20 3.13
N PHE A 74 -3.18 2.01 3.48
CA PHE A 74 -3.54 0.76 2.83
C PHE A 74 -5.04 0.47 2.95
N ASN A 75 -5.66 0.74 4.11
CA ASN A 75 -7.09 0.52 4.30
C ASN A 75 -7.95 1.34 3.32
N LYS A 76 -7.58 2.61 3.09
CA LYS A 76 -8.28 3.45 2.09
C LYS A 76 -8.18 2.89 0.68
N GLN A 77 -6.99 2.42 0.30
CA GLN A 77 -6.78 1.82 -1.01
C GLN A 77 -7.55 0.50 -1.14
N GLN A 78 -7.61 -0.30 -0.09
CA GLN A 78 -8.31 -1.58 -0.05
C GLN A 78 -9.83 -1.42 -0.23
N VAL A 79 -10.43 -0.34 0.31
CA VAL A 79 -11.85 -0.05 0.10
C VAL A 79 -12.17 0.24 -1.36
N LEU A 80 -11.34 1.03 -2.05
CA LEU A 80 -11.54 1.30 -3.48
C LEU A 80 -11.43 0.03 -4.33
N VAL A 81 -10.49 -0.85 -3.99
CA VAL A 81 -10.33 -2.15 -4.66
C VAL A 81 -11.57 -3.03 -4.44
N GLN A 82 -12.12 -3.06 -3.22
CA GLN A 82 -13.35 -3.82 -2.94
C GLN A 82 -14.54 -3.34 -3.76
N GLN A 83 -14.71 -2.02 -3.94
CA GLN A 83 -15.77 -1.46 -4.78
C GLN A 83 -15.59 -1.84 -6.25
N TRP A 84 -14.34 -1.85 -6.74
CA TRP A 84 -14.03 -2.31 -8.09
C TRP A 84 -14.38 -3.78 -8.30
N ASP A 85 -14.06 -4.64 -7.34
CA ASP A 85 -14.38 -6.06 -7.41
C ASP A 85 -15.90 -6.29 -7.44
N GLU A 86 -16.67 -5.54 -6.66
CA GLU A 86 -18.14 -5.60 -6.67
C GLU A 86 -18.72 -5.23 -8.05
N PHE A 87 -18.23 -4.15 -8.66
CA PHE A 87 -18.66 -3.78 -10.02
C PHE A 87 -18.26 -4.80 -11.08
N GLN A 88 -17.10 -5.45 -10.96
CA GLN A 88 -16.69 -6.51 -11.88
C GLN A 88 -17.63 -7.71 -11.83
N VAL A 89 -18.12 -8.07 -10.64
CA VAL A 89 -19.11 -9.14 -10.48
C VAL A 89 -20.42 -8.77 -11.17
N GLU A 90 -20.95 -7.58 -10.92
CA GLU A 90 -22.18 -7.10 -11.57
C GLU A 90 -22.04 -7.05 -13.09
N TRP A 91 -20.91 -6.53 -13.59
CA TRP A 91 -20.63 -6.48 -15.03
C TRP A 91 -20.56 -7.88 -15.64
N GLY A 92 -19.95 -8.84 -14.95
CA GLY A 92 -19.90 -10.23 -15.39
C GLY A 92 -21.30 -10.84 -15.50
N GLN A 93 -22.17 -10.58 -14.52
CA GLN A 93 -23.57 -11.04 -14.56
C GLN A 93 -24.32 -10.43 -15.74
N LEU A 94 -24.24 -9.12 -15.94
CA LEU A 94 -24.86 -8.42 -17.07
C LEU A 94 -24.33 -8.93 -18.42
N LEU A 95 -23.03 -9.23 -18.51
CA LEU A 95 -22.44 -9.75 -19.74
C LEU A 95 -22.99 -11.14 -20.06
N LEU A 96 -23.15 -12.00 -19.06
CA LEU A 96 -23.76 -13.33 -19.23
C LEU A 96 -25.23 -13.22 -19.66
N GLU A 97 -26.00 -12.31 -19.05
CA GLU A 97 -27.37 -12.00 -19.48
C GLU A 97 -27.41 -11.53 -20.94
N GLN A 98 -26.50 -10.62 -21.33
CA GLN A 98 -26.42 -10.08 -22.68
C GLN A 98 -25.99 -11.15 -23.70
N SER A 99 -25.05 -12.03 -23.36
CA SER A 99 -24.65 -13.15 -24.21
C SER A 99 -25.80 -14.14 -24.44
N ALA A 100 -26.61 -14.41 -23.41
CA ALA A 100 -27.80 -15.24 -23.53
C ALA A 100 -28.88 -14.60 -24.43
N LEU A 101 -29.13 -13.30 -24.29
CA LEU A 101 -30.14 -12.57 -25.08
C LEU A 101 -29.69 -12.28 -26.52
N GLY A 102 -28.39 -12.03 -26.73
CA GLY A 102 -27.80 -11.70 -28.03
C GLY A 102 -27.72 -12.87 -28.99
N THR A 103 -27.52 -14.08 -28.48
CA THR A 103 -27.35 -15.29 -29.31
C THR A 103 -28.68 -15.80 -29.87
N ASN A 104 -29.80 -15.66 -29.14
CA ASN A 104 -31.04 -16.34 -29.50
C ASN A 104 -32.14 -15.39 -30.01
N ASN A 105 -32.35 -14.24 -29.37
CA ASN A 105 -33.63 -13.54 -29.54
C ASN A 105 -33.58 -12.41 -30.59
N ARG A 106 -32.51 -11.61 -30.63
CA ARG A 106 -32.48 -10.39 -31.47
C ARG A 106 -32.26 -10.69 -32.95
N VAL A 107 -31.37 -11.61 -33.29
CA VAL A 107 -31.08 -12.00 -34.68
C VAL A 107 -32.26 -12.75 -35.29
N GLU A 108 -32.86 -13.67 -34.52
CA GLU A 108 -33.98 -14.49 -34.98
C GLU A 108 -35.26 -13.67 -35.17
N GLN A 109 -35.56 -12.71 -34.27
CA GLN A 109 -36.70 -11.81 -34.43
C GLN A 109 -36.55 -10.88 -35.64
N VAL A 110 -35.36 -10.34 -35.89
CA VAL A 110 -35.11 -9.47 -37.06
C VAL A 110 -35.23 -10.28 -38.35
N ALA A 111 -34.68 -11.49 -38.41
CA ALA A 111 -34.81 -12.39 -39.55
C ALA A 111 -36.27 -12.84 -39.81
N ARG A 112 -37.04 -13.15 -38.76
CA ARG A 112 -38.47 -13.48 -38.92
C ARG A 112 -39.31 -12.27 -39.33
N LYS A 113 -39.13 -11.11 -38.68
CA LYS A 113 -40.02 -9.95 -38.86
C LYS A 113 -39.69 -9.13 -40.10
N GLN A 114 -38.42 -8.88 -40.39
CA GLN A 114 -38.01 -8.05 -41.53
C GLN A 114 -37.80 -8.87 -42.80
N LEU A 115 -37.25 -10.09 -42.67
CA LEU A 115 -36.94 -10.95 -43.82
C LEU A 115 -37.98 -12.06 -44.07
N LYS A 116 -39.05 -12.15 -43.25
CA LYS A 116 -40.09 -13.21 -43.33
C LYS A 116 -39.50 -14.62 -43.39
N MET A 117 -38.32 -14.86 -42.82
CA MET A 117 -37.70 -16.18 -42.85
C MET A 117 -38.44 -17.13 -41.90
N MET A 118 -38.99 -18.22 -42.44
CA MET A 118 -39.47 -19.36 -41.67
C MET A 118 -38.41 -20.46 -41.67
N THR A 119 -38.32 -21.21 -40.58
CA THR A 119 -37.46 -22.38 -40.49
C THR A 119 -37.98 -23.44 -41.48
N PRO A 120 -37.19 -23.84 -42.49
CA PRO A 120 -37.68 -24.73 -43.54
C PRO A 120 -38.02 -26.11 -42.97
N GLN A 121 -39.16 -26.67 -43.40
CA GLN A 121 -39.57 -28.01 -43.03
C GLN A 121 -38.67 -29.05 -43.74
N PRO A 122 -38.44 -30.24 -43.15
CA PRO A 122 -37.52 -31.25 -43.70
C PRO A 122 -37.82 -31.65 -45.15
N ALA A 123 -39.07 -31.48 -45.61
CA ALA A 123 -39.50 -31.77 -46.97
C ALA A 123 -39.01 -30.78 -48.04
N MET A 124 -38.42 -29.63 -47.65
CA MET A 124 -37.95 -28.58 -48.56
C MET A 124 -36.42 -28.54 -48.68
N ILE A 125 -35.73 -29.52 -48.08
CA ILE A 125 -34.26 -29.62 -48.10
C ILE A 125 -33.86 -30.52 -49.25
N GLU A 126 -33.41 -29.93 -50.36
CA GLU A 126 -32.87 -30.66 -51.49
C GLU A 126 -31.34 -30.66 -51.41
N ILE A 127 -30.76 -31.85 -51.17
CA ILE A 127 -29.31 -32.02 -51.02
C ILE A 127 -28.74 -32.29 -52.41
N VAL A 128 -28.09 -31.29 -53.00
CA VAL A 128 -27.41 -31.45 -54.29
C VAL A 128 -26.06 -32.12 -54.04
N GLN A 129 -25.96 -33.42 -54.37
CA GLN A 129 -24.67 -34.11 -54.46
C GLN A 129 -23.95 -33.64 -55.72
N TYR A 130 -22.78 -33.02 -55.54
CA TYR A 130 -21.85 -32.79 -56.64
C TYR A 130 -21.17 -34.11 -56.98
N GLU A 131 -21.60 -34.73 -58.06
CA GLU A 131 -20.86 -35.83 -58.67
C GLU A 131 -19.66 -35.24 -59.43
N ARG A 132 -18.48 -35.78 -59.14
CA ARG A 132 -17.20 -35.35 -59.72
C ARG A 132 -16.98 -35.88 -61.11
#